data_AF-A0A947FS98-F1
#
_entry.id   AF-A0A947FS98-F1
#
_cell.length_a   1.000
_cell.length_b   1.000
_cell.length_c   1.000
_cell.angle_alpha   90.00
_cell.angle_beta   90.00
_cell.angle_gamma   90.00
#
_symmetry.space_group_name_H-M   'P 1'
#
loop_
_entity.id
_entity.type
_entity.pdbx_description
1 polymer ?
#
loop_
_entity_poly.entity_id
_entity_poly.type
_entity_poly.pdbx_seq_one_letter_code
_entity_poly.pdbx_strand_id
1 'polypeptide(L)' 'MPTPKQLQGAGLGLRRALMGPFAAQLPDQVDFLEVAPENWINVGGRWGK' A
#
# COMPACT_ATOMS: atom_id res chain seq x y z
N MET A 1 -5.97 -6.32 -25.38
CA MET A 1 -6.01 -5.37 -24.25
C MET A 1 -5.95 -6.20 -22.97
N PRO A 2 -5.03 -5.96 -22.03
CA PRO A 2 -5.07 -6.65 -20.74
C PRO A 2 -6.38 -6.27 -20.04
N THR A 3 -7.13 -7.25 -19.58
CA THR A 3 -8.34 -7.01 -18.78
C THR A 3 -7.93 -6.41 -17.44
N PRO A 4 -8.60 -5.35 -16.96
CA PRO A 4 -8.30 -4.80 -15.65
C PRO A 4 -8.56 -5.88 -14.60
N LYS A 5 -7.55 -6.16 -13.77
CA LYS A 5 -7.70 -7.01 -12.59
C LYS A 5 -8.66 -6.30 -11.65
N GLN A 6 -9.88 -6.81 -11.50
CA GLN A 6 -10.79 -6.31 -10.47
C GLN A 6 -10.25 -6.72 -9.11
N LEU A 7 -10.03 -5.74 -8.24
CA LEU A 7 -9.75 -5.96 -6.83
C LEU A 7 -11.00 -6.56 -6.17
N GLN A 8 -10.79 -7.56 -5.33
CA GLN A 8 -11.84 -8.27 -4.61
C GLN A 8 -11.42 -8.38 -3.14
N GLY A 9 -12.41 -8.44 -2.24
CA GLY A 9 -12.17 -8.53 -0.80
C GLY A 9 -12.05 -7.16 -0.11
N ALA A 10 -11.42 -7.15 1.05
CA ALA A 10 -11.27 -5.97 1.91
C ALA A 10 -9.92 -5.26 1.66
N GLY A 11 -10.01 -3.97 1.34
CA GLY A 11 -8.85 -3.10 1.17
C GLY A 11 -8.54 -2.27 2.41
N LEU A 12 -7.27 -1.93 2.60
CA LEU A 12 -6.85 -1.01 3.65
C LEU A 12 -5.93 0.10 3.10
N GLY A 13 -6.24 1.34 3.45
CA GLY A 13 -5.37 2.48 3.12
C GLY A 13 -4.07 2.45 3.92
N LEU A 14 -2.93 2.41 3.23
CA LEU A 14 -1.62 2.35 3.85
C LEU A 14 -1.19 3.73 4.37
N ARG A 15 -1.04 3.82 5.68
CA ARG A 15 -0.47 4.99 6.38
C ARG A 15 0.92 4.66 6.92
N ARG A 16 1.82 5.64 6.94
CA ARG A 16 3.20 5.46 7.45
C ARG A 16 3.25 4.88 8.86
N ALA A 17 2.33 5.28 9.75
CA ALA A 17 2.25 4.75 11.11
C ALA A 17 1.98 3.24 11.17
N LEU A 18 1.36 2.66 10.13
CA LEU A 18 1.04 1.24 10.04
C LEU A 18 2.17 0.41 9.41
N MET A 19 3.20 1.04 8.85
CA MET A 19 4.31 0.33 8.20
C MET A 19 5.08 -0.59 9.14
N GLY A 20 5.34 -0.16 10.38
CA GLY A 20 6.06 -0.97 11.36
C GLY A 20 5.32 -2.27 11.67
N PRO A 21 4.05 -2.19 12.12
CA PRO A 21 3.21 -3.36 12.34
C PRO A 21 3.07 -4.27 11.10
N PHE A 22 2.86 -3.70 9.92
CA PHE A 22 2.68 -4.50 8.69
C PHE A 22 3.96 -5.12 8.15
N ALA A 23 5.13 -4.50 8.41
CA ALA A 23 6.41 -5.11 8.10
C ALA A 23 6.66 -6.35 8.96
N ALA A 24 6.10 -6.40 10.17
CA ALA A 24 6.16 -7.58 11.03
C ALA A 24 5.11 -8.64 10.62
N GLN A 25 3.85 -8.23 10.41
CA GLN A 25 2.78 -9.12 9.96
C GLN A 25 1.63 -8.35 9.32
N LEU A 26 1.23 -8.74 8.11
CA LEU A 26 0.00 -8.27 7.49
C LEU A 26 -1.19 -9.14 7.96
N PRO A 27 -2.33 -8.55 8.37
CA PRO A 27 -3.52 -9.33 8.70
C PRO A 27 -4.06 -10.08 7.47
N ASP A 28 -4.45 -11.34 7.66
CA ASP A 28 -4.99 -12.21 6.59
C ASP A 28 -6.30 -11.67 5.98
N GLN A 29 -7.00 -10.78 6.70
CA GLN A 29 -8.23 -10.13 6.22
C GLN A 29 -7.97 -8.95 5.26
N VAL A 30 -6.71 -8.57 4.99
CA VAL A 30 -6.38 -7.46 4.10
C VAL A 30 -5.94 -8.01 2.75
N ASP A 31 -6.84 -7.94 1.77
CA ASP A 31 -6.62 -8.46 0.42
C ASP A 31 -5.77 -7.52 -0.44
N PHE A 32 -5.85 -6.21 -0.19
CA PHE A 32 -5.04 -5.22 -0.88
C PHE A 32 -4.77 -3.97 -0.04
N LEU A 33 -3.65 -3.30 -0.34
CA LEU A 33 -3.28 -2.03 0.27
C LEU A 33 -3.40 -0.90 -0.77
N GLU A 34 -4.12 0.15 -0.42
CA GLU A 34 -4.20 1.36 -1.22
C GLU A 34 -3.14 2.36 -0.77
N VAL A 35 -2.41 2.94 -1.73
CA VAL A 35 -1.34 3.91 -1.47
C VAL A 35 -1.72 5.26 -2.07
N ALA A 36 -1.87 6.29 -1.24
CA ALA A 36 -2.09 7.65 -1.70
C ALA A 36 -0.76 8.36 -2.00
N PRO A 37 -0.59 9.02 -3.16
CA PRO A 37 0.67 9.68 -3.53
C PRO A 37 1.17 10.69 -2.50
N GLU A 38 0.25 11.45 -1.88
CA GLU A 38 0.56 12.46 -0.86
C GLU A 38 1.33 11.91 0.35
N ASN A 39 1.11 10.64 0.70
CA ASN A 39 1.78 10.01 1.83
C ASN A 39 3.26 9.68 1.55
N TRP A 40 3.67 9.68 0.28
CA TRP A 40 4.97 9.14 -0.15
C TRP A 40 5.77 10.11 -1.03
N ILE A 41 5.15 11.19 -1.50
CA ILE A 41 5.76 12.17 -2.41
C ILE A 41 7.01 12.85 -1.83
N ASN A 42 7.14 12.94 -0.51
CA ASN A 42 8.30 13.52 0.19
C ASN A 42 9.16 12.50 0.94
N VAL A 43 8.86 11.20 0.83
CA VAL A 43 9.58 10.15 1.59
C VAL A 43 10.98 9.90 1.00
N GLY A 44 11.19 10.23 -0.28
CA GLY A 44 12.47 10.03 -0.97
C GLY A 44 12.81 8.54 -1.13
N GLY A 45 13.66 8.21 -2.11
CA GLY A 45 14.07 6.84 -2.39
C GLY A 45 15.32 6.80 -3.26
N ARG A 46 15.81 5.60 -3.60
CA ARG A 46 16.98 5.42 -4.50
C ARG A 46 16.80 6.08 -5.89
N TRP A 47 15.57 6.37 -6.28
CA TRP A 47 15.19 7.06 -7.52
C TRP A 47 14.72 8.50 -7.31
N GLY A 48 14.77 9.03 -6.08
CA GLY A 48 14.46 10.43 -5.75
C GLY A 48 15.67 11.34 -5.97
N LYS A 49 16.25 11.30 -7.17
CA LYS A 49 17.19 12.31 -7.66
C LYS A 49 16.49 13.19 -8.68
#